data_AF-A0A392MM11-F1
#
_entry.id   AF-A0A392MM11-F1
#
_cell.length_a   1.000
_cell.length_b   1.000
_cell.length_c   1.000
_cell.angle_alpha   90.00
_cell.angle_beta   90.00
_cell.angle_gamma   90.00
#
_symmetry.space_group_name_H-M   'P 1'
#
loop_
_entity.id
_entity.type
_entity.pdbx_description
1 polymer ?
#
loop_
_entity_poly.entity_id
_entity_poly.type
_entity_poly.pdbx_seq_one_letter_code
_entity_poly.pdbx_strand_id
1 'polypeptide(L)'
;ADVVHENKRAAVFSWITGLFSASHVLGNVLARFLPQNYIFVVSIALLIFCPVYMQFFLVETVKLAPRKNQELGFCTKVVKVVNRRYKSMRNAAEIVIFSPTLRGITIVSFFYELGMSGISTVLLYYLKAVFGFNKNQFSELLMMVGIGSIFSQV
;
A
#
# COMPACT_ATOMS: atom_id res chain seq x y z
N ALA A 1 -14.77 -3.15 1.88
CA ALA A 1 -16.01 -2.61 2.48
C ALA A 1 -17.25 -3.37 2.00
N ASP A 2 -17.28 -3.74 0.72
CA ASP A 2 -18.47 -4.28 0.04
C ASP A 2 -18.96 -5.65 0.53
N VAL A 3 -18.09 -6.43 1.18
CA VAL A 3 -18.39 -7.81 1.64
C VAL A 3 -18.63 -7.89 3.16
N VAL A 4 -18.39 -6.81 3.90
CA VAL A 4 -18.40 -6.80 5.37
C VAL A 4 -19.52 -5.90 5.89
N HIS A 5 -20.33 -6.42 6.81
CA HIS A 5 -21.36 -5.66 7.52
C HIS A 5 -20.77 -4.46 8.27
N GLU A 6 -21.47 -3.32 8.24
CA GLU A 6 -20.98 -2.03 8.75
C GLU A 6 -20.44 -2.10 10.18
N ASN A 7 -21.17 -2.74 11.08
CA ASN A 7 -20.79 -2.88 12.49
C ASN A 7 -19.50 -3.69 12.72
N LYS A 8 -19.05 -4.47 11.72
CA LYS A 8 -17.82 -5.28 11.78
C LYS A 8 -16.67 -4.69 10.96
N ARG A 9 -16.93 -3.64 10.16
CA ARG A 9 -15.92 -3.06 9.26
C ARG A 9 -14.72 -2.52 10.03
N ALA A 10 -14.96 -1.75 11.10
CA ALA A 10 -13.88 -1.19 11.92
C ALA A 10 -12.93 -2.29 12.42
N ALA A 11 -13.47 -3.35 13.04
CA ALA A 11 -12.67 -4.47 13.53
C ALA A 11 -11.88 -5.19 12.42
N VAL A 12 -12.51 -5.43 11.25
CA VAL A 12 -11.83 -6.06 10.11
C VAL A 12 -10.72 -5.16 9.55
N PHE A 13 -10.96 -3.86 9.41
CA PHE A 13 -9.95 -2.91 8.96
C PHE A 13 -8.81 -2.81 9.98
N SER A 14 -9.10 -2.78 11.29
CA SER A 14 -8.08 -2.80 12.34
C SER A 14 -7.21 -4.06 12.25
N TRP A 15 -7.80 -5.23 12.04
CA TRP A 15 -7.03 -6.48 11.90
C TRP A 15 -6.15 -6.48 10.66
N ILE A 16 -6.65 -5.99 9.53
CA ILE A 16 -5.88 -5.85 8.28
C ILE A 16 -4.70 -4.90 8.48
N THR A 17 -4.95 -3.73 9.09
CA THR A 17 -3.88 -2.75 9.37
C THR A 17 -2.85 -3.32 10.35
N GLY A 18 -3.28 -4.02 11.40
CA GLY A 18 -2.38 -4.70 12.33
C GLY A 18 -1.52 -5.77 11.66
N LEU A 19 -2.11 -6.58 10.78
CA LEU A 19 -1.38 -7.57 9.97
C LEU A 19 -0.35 -6.90 9.05
N PHE A 20 -0.69 -5.77 8.45
CA PHE A 20 0.24 -5.00 7.61
C PHE A 20 1.44 -4.48 8.43
N SER A 21 1.18 -3.91 9.60
CA SER A 21 2.22 -3.45 10.53
C SER A 21 3.13 -4.61 10.98
N ALA A 22 2.56 -5.75 11.36
CA ALA A 22 3.32 -6.94 11.75
C ALA A 22 4.17 -7.48 10.59
N SER A 23 3.64 -7.47 9.37
CA SER A 23 4.35 -7.89 8.16
C SER A 23 5.58 -7.02 7.88
N HIS A 24 5.51 -5.72 8.16
CA HIS A 24 6.65 -4.81 8.02
C HIS A 24 7.78 -5.17 8.98
N VAL A 25 7.45 -5.47 10.25
CA VAL A 25 8.42 -5.94 11.24
C VAL A 25 9.04 -7.28 10.81
N LEU A 26 8.21 -8.22 10.36
CA LEU A 26 8.66 -9.52 9.86
C LEU A 26 9.61 -9.37 8.66
N GLY A 27 9.33 -8.43 7.76
CA GLY A 27 10.21 -8.10 6.63
C GLY A 27 11.60 -7.63 7.09
N ASN A 28 11.67 -6.77 8.10
CA ASN A 28 12.94 -6.31 8.68
C ASN A 28 13.71 -7.43 9.37
N VAL A 29 13.01 -8.31 10.10
CA VAL A 29 13.59 -9.52 10.71
C VAL A 29 14.19 -10.42 9.64
N LEU A 30 13.42 -10.73 8.59
CA LEU A 30 13.88 -11.53 7.46
C LEU A 30 15.11 -10.89 6.80
N ALA A 31 15.09 -9.58 6.54
CA ALA A 31 16.23 -8.87 5.95
C ALA A 31 17.51 -8.98 6.79
N ARG A 32 17.41 -9.06 8.13
CA ARG A 32 18.56 -9.27 9.02
C ARG A 32 19.21 -10.64 8.79
N PHE A 33 18.41 -11.70 8.71
CA PHE A 33 18.90 -13.08 8.63
C PHE A 33 19.24 -13.53 7.20
N LEU A 34 18.63 -12.93 6.19
CA LEU A 34 18.89 -13.24 4.78
C LEU A 34 20.17 -12.57 4.28
N PRO A 35 21.08 -13.25 3.57
CA PRO A 35 22.22 -12.59 2.94
C PRO A 35 21.76 -11.61 1.84
N GLN A 36 22.51 -10.53 1.62
CA GLN A 36 22.11 -9.44 0.71
C GLN A 36 21.75 -9.91 -0.71
N ASN A 37 22.44 -10.94 -1.21
CA ASN A 37 22.22 -11.50 -2.55
C ASN A 37 20.88 -12.24 -2.68
N TYR A 38 20.31 -12.73 -1.58
CA TYR A 38 19.10 -13.55 -1.57
C TYR A 38 17.83 -12.77 -1.19
N ILE A 39 17.97 -11.56 -0.63
CA ILE A 39 16.81 -10.74 -0.20
C ILE A 39 15.83 -10.56 -1.36
N PHE A 40 16.33 -10.12 -2.52
CA PHE A 40 15.47 -9.83 -3.66
C PHE A 40 14.80 -11.09 -4.23
N VAL A 41 15.53 -12.20 -4.29
CA VAL A 41 15.00 -13.49 -4.77
C VAL A 41 13.88 -13.99 -3.87
N VAL A 42 14.08 -13.94 -2.55
CA VAL A 42 13.07 -14.37 -1.57
C VAL A 42 11.85 -13.44 -1.58
N SER A 43 12.06 -12.12 -1.71
CA SER A 43 10.95 -11.16 -1.85
C SER A 43 10.11 -11.43 -3.09
N ILE A 44 10.73 -11.72 -4.24
CA ILE A 44 10.00 -12.07 -5.48
C ILE A 44 9.19 -13.36 -5.29
N ALA A 45 9.79 -14.38 -4.68
CA ALA A 45 9.09 -15.65 -4.44
C ALA A 45 7.84 -15.46 -3.57
N LEU A 46 7.95 -14.68 -2.48
CA LEU A 46 6.81 -14.31 -1.63
C LEU A 46 5.77 -13.45 -2.38
N LEU A 47 6.23 -12.53 -3.23
CA LEU A 47 5.35 -11.69 -4.03
C LEU A 47 4.54 -12.52 -5.03
N ILE A 48 5.11 -13.56 -5.64
CA ILE A 48 4.41 -14.47 -6.58
C ILE A 48 3.37 -15.34 -5.85
N PHE A 49 3.63 -15.71 -4.60
CA PHE A 49 2.68 -16.51 -3.82
C PHE A 49 1.34 -15.77 -3.60
N CYS A 50 1.39 -14.44 -3.43
CA CYS A 50 0.22 -13.61 -3.18
C CYS A 50 -0.85 -13.63 -4.32
N PRO A 51 -0.52 -13.31 -5.59
CA PRO A 51 -1.48 -13.38 -6.69
C PRO A 51 -1.91 -14.83 -6.99
N VAL A 52 -1.03 -15.82 -6.79
CA VAL A 52 -1.39 -17.24 -6.92
C VAL A 52 -2.46 -17.60 -5.89
N TYR A 53 -2.24 -17.23 -4.62
CA TYR A 53 -3.24 -17.41 -3.56
C TYR A 53 -4.57 -16.70 -3.90
N MET A 54 -4.52 -15.44 -4.35
CA MET A 54 -5.73 -14.73 -4.75
C MET A 54 -6.46 -15.44 -5.90
N GLN A 55 -5.74 -15.93 -6.91
CA GLN A 55 -6.34 -16.59 -8.06
C GLN A 55 -7.07 -17.89 -7.69
N PHE A 56 -6.56 -18.65 -6.73
CA PHE A 56 -7.16 -19.92 -6.31
C PHE A 56 -8.25 -19.77 -5.25
N PHE A 57 -8.13 -18.82 -4.32
CA PHE A 57 -8.98 -18.75 -3.12
C PHE A 57 -9.91 -17.54 -3.07
N LEU A 58 -9.67 -16.47 -3.83
CA LEU A 58 -10.63 -15.36 -3.93
C LEU A 58 -11.63 -15.63 -5.05
N VAL A 59 -12.87 -15.94 -4.65
CA VAL A 59 -14.02 -15.91 -5.56
C VAL A 59 -14.23 -14.47 -6.01
N GLU A 60 -14.32 -14.23 -7.32
CA GLU A 60 -14.69 -12.91 -7.85
C GLU A 60 -16.06 -12.51 -7.29
N THR A 61 -16.05 -11.56 -6.35
CA THR A 61 -17.27 -11.01 -5.74
C THR A 61 -17.92 -9.94 -6.61
N VAL A 62 -17.22 -9.46 -7.63
CA VAL A 62 -17.76 -8.48 -8.59
C VAL A 62 -18.49 -9.24 -9.70
N LYS A 63 -19.83 -9.19 -9.69
CA LYS A 63 -20.64 -9.69 -10.80
C LYS A 63 -20.15 -9.05 -12.11
N LEU A 64 -19.65 -9.85 -13.04
CA LEU A 64 -19.35 -9.36 -14.38
C LEU A 64 -20.62 -8.71 -14.95
N ALA A 65 -20.52 -7.43 -15.32
CA ALA A 65 -21.59 -6.78 -16.06
C ALA A 65 -21.90 -7.59 -17.32
N PRO A 66 -23.19 -7.78 -17.69
CA PRO A 66 -23.56 -8.62 -18.81
C PRO A 66 -22.78 -8.17 -20.04
N ARG A 67 -22.05 -9.12 -20.65
CA ARG A 67 -21.23 -8.90 -21.83
C ARG A 67 -22.17 -8.52 -22.97
N LYS A 68 -22.42 -7.23 -23.12
CA LYS A 68 -23.18 -6.69 -24.24
C LYS A 68 -22.35 -6.95 -25.49
N ASN A 69 -22.66 -8.04 -26.19
CA ASN A 69 -22.15 -8.37 -27.50
C ASN A 69 -22.59 -7.25 -28.43
N GLN A 70 -21.72 -6.29 -28.67
CA GLN A 70 -21.85 -5.34 -29.74
C GLN A 70 -20.43 -5.00 -30.18
N GLU A 71 -20.18 -5.28 -31.46
CA GLU A 71 -18.91 -5.18 -32.17
C GLU A 71 -18.30 -3.77 -32.08
N LEU A 72 -17.69 -3.45 -30.94
CA LEU A 72 -16.90 -2.24 -30.76
C LEU A 72 -15.45 -2.67 -30.59
N GLY A 73 -14.62 -2.34 -31.58
CA GLY A 73 -13.21 -2.73 -31.62
C GLY A 73 -12.48 -2.44 -30.32
N PHE A 74 -11.58 -3.33 -29.91
CA PHE A 74 -10.85 -3.30 -28.63
C PHE A 74 -10.38 -1.89 -28.21
N CYS A 75 -9.87 -1.08 -29.16
CA CYS A 75 -9.50 0.32 -28.94
C CYS A 75 -10.63 1.20 -28.39
N THR A 76 -11.83 1.13 -28.94
CA THR A 76 -12.98 1.93 -28.46
C THR A 76 -13.38 1.57 -27.03
N LYS A 77 -13.23 0.29 -26.64
CA LYS A 77 -13.47 -0.17 -25.27
C LYS A 77 -12.39 0.36 -24.30
N VAL A 78 -11.12 0.31 -24.69
CA VAL A 78 -9.99 0.86 -23.92
C VAL A 78 -10.14 2.36 -23.74
N VAL A 79 -10.40 3.11 -24.82
CA VAL A 79 -10.61 4.57 -24.79
C VAL A 79 -11.80 4.93 -23.89
N LYS A 80 -12.91 4.17 -23.97
CA LYS A 80 -14.07 4.40 -23.11
C LYS A 80 -13.77 4.17 -21.63
N VAL A 81 -12.97 3.15 -21.29
CA VAL A 81 -12.53 2.88 -19.91
C VAL A 81 -11.63 4.00 -19.40
N VAL A 82 -10.65 4.43 -20.20
CA VAL A 82 -9.73 5.53 -19.84
C VAL A 82 -10.50 6.83 -19.65
N ASN A 83 -11.39 7.20 -20.58
CA ASN A 83 -12.20 8.40 -20.48
C ASN A 83 -13.13 8.36 -19.24
N ARG A 84 -13.71 7.19 -18.94
CA ARG A 84 -14.52 7.02 -17.72
C ARG A 84 -13.69 7.22 -16.46
N ARG A 85 -12.47 6.66 -16.40
CA ARG A 85 -11.55 6.85 -15.27
C ARG A 85 -11.13 8.31 -15.14
N TYR A 86 -10.76 8.97 -16.23
CA TYR A 86 -10.41 10.39 -16.25
C TYR A 86 -11.56 11.25 -15.72
N LYS A 87 -12.79 11.06 -16.23
CA LYS A 87 -13.97 11.81 -15.75
C LYS A 87 -14.24 11.56 -14.26
N SER A 88 -14.08 10.33 -13.79
CA SER A 88 -14.25 9.99 -12.37
C SER A 88 -13.20 10.66 -11.49
N MET A 89 -11.93 10.65 -11.91
CA MET A 89 -10.84 11.31 -11.18
C MET A 89 -11.03 12.81 -11.15
N ARG A 90 -11.41 13.41 -12.28
CA ARG A 90 -11.72 14.85 -12.36
C ARG A 90 -12.86 15.23 -11.43
N ASN A 91 -13.94 14.46 -11.43
CA ASN A 91 -15.08 14.71 -10.53
C ASN A 91 -14.67 14.60 -9.05
N ALA A 92 -13.84 13.61 -8.69
CA ALA A 92 -13.30 13.50 -7.34
C ALA A 92 -12.42 14.70 -6.97
N ALA A 93 -11.56 15.15 -7.89
CA ALA A 93 -10.72 16.33 -7.70
C ALA A 93 -11.57 17.61 -7.53
N GLU A 94 -12.61 17.79 -8.34
CA GLU A 94 -13.55 18.90 -8.21
C GLU A 94 -14.22 18.88 -6.82
N ILE A 95 -14.72 17.74 -6.37
CA ILE A 95 -15.31 17.60 -5.02
C ILE A 95 -14.32 18.00 -3.91
N VAL A 96 -13.06 17.56 -4.01
CA VAL A 96 -12.01 17.87 -3.04
C VAL A 96 -11.64 19.36 -3.05
N ILE A 97 -11.56 19.99 -4.23
CA ILE A 97 -11.18 21.40 -4.38
C ILE A 97 -12.30 22.33 -3.90
N PHE A 98 -13.56 22.02 -4.22
CA PHE A 98 -14.70 22.87 -3.91
C PHE A 98 -15.21 22.72 -2.46
N SER A 99 -14.91 21.60 -1.80
CA SER A 99 -15.23 21.43 -0.37
C SER A 99 -14.13 22.02 0.52
N PRO A 100 -14.42 23.03 1.36
CA PRO A 100 -13.40 23.67 2.22
C PRO A 100 -12.77 22.69 3.20
N THR A 101 -13.54 21.73 3.73
CA THR A 101 -13.05 20.70 4.66
C THR A 101 -12.12 19.71 3.96
N LEU A 102 -12.51 19.17 2.80
CA LEU A 102 -11.68 18.21 2.06
C LEU A 102 -10.42 18.86 1.51
N ARG A 103 -10.50 20.12 1.08
CA ARG A 103 -9.35 20.89 0.62
C ARG A 103 -8.31 21.05 1.73
N GLY A 104 -8.76 21.41 2.93
CA GLY A 104 -7.88 21.51 4.11
C GLY A 104 -7.19 20.19 4.43
N ILE A 105 -7.96 19.09 4.53
CA ILE A 105 -7.43 17.75 4.79
C ILE A 105 -6.39 17.36 3.72
N THR A 106 -6.70 17.59 2.44
CA THR A 106 -5.82 17.23 1.33
C THR A 106 -4.49 17.98 1.37
N ILE A 107 -4.50 19.28 1.69
CA ILE A 107 -3.27 20.07 1.79
C ILE A 107 -2.40 19.56 2.95
N VAL A 108 -3.01 19.32 4.12
CA VAL A 108 -2.29 18.78 5.29
C VAL A 108 -1.71 17.40 4.98
N SER A 109 -2.51 16.50 4.42
CA SER A 109 -2.06 15.17 4.01
C SER A 109 -0.95 15.24 2.97
N PHE A 110 -1.00 16.16 2.02
CA PHE A 110 0.05 16.34 1.02
C PHE A 110 1.41 16.66 1.66
N PHE A 111 1.47 17.65 2.53
CA PHE A 111 2.72 18.02 3.20
C PHE A 111 3.21 16.94 4.16
N TYR A 112 2.28 16.26 4.85
CA TYR A 112 2.61 15.13 5.70
C TYR A 112 3.26 13.99 4.90
N GLU A 113 2.63 13.54 3.82
CA GLU A 113 3.15 12.47 2.96
C GLU A 113 4.46 12.87 2.27
N LEU A 114 4.57 14.13 1.83
CA LEU A 114 5.79 14.67 1.23
C LEU A 114 6.96 14.65 2.22
N GLY A 115 6.72 15.04 3.48
CA GLY A 115 7.74 14.96 4.54
C GLY A 115 8.11 13.51 4.85
N MET A 116 7.11 12.65 5.09
CA MET A 116 7.32 11.25 5.47
C MET A 116 8.02 10.42 4.39
N SER A 117 7.72 10.67 3.11
CA SER A 117 8.31 9.96 1.97
C SER A 117 9.83 10.08 1.90
N GLY A 118 10.38 11.25 2.29
CA GLY A 118 11.82 11.50 2.25
C GLY A 118 12.57 11.11 3.52
N ILE A 119 11.94 11.26 4.69
CA ILE A 119 12.61 11.14 6.00
C ILE A 119 13.27 9.77 6.18
N SER A 120 12.58 8.68 5.82
CA SER A 120 13.10 7.32 6.02
C SER A 120 14.38 7.08 5.22
N THR A 121 14.41 7.53 3.96
CA THR A 121 15.56 7.37 3.07
C THR A 121 16.72 8.26 3.52
N VAL A 122 16.45 9.54 3.79
CA VAL A 122 17.47 10.51 4.22
C VAL A 122 18.11 10.08 5.54
N LEU A 123 17.32 9.58 6.50
CA LEU A 123 17.82 9.07 7.77
C LEU A 123 18.78 7.88 7.57
N LEU A 124 18.41 6.91 6.73
CA LEU A 124 19.28 5.75 6.45
C LEU A 124 20.59 6.17 5.77
N TYR A 125 20.54 7.12 4.83
CA TYR A 125 21.73 7.67 4.19
C TYR A 125 22.63 8.41 5.17
N TYR A 126 22.05 9.26 6.04
CA TYR A 126 22.79 10.00 7.06
C TYR A 126 23.49 9.06 8.04
N LEU A 127 22.77 8.06 8.54
CA LEU A 127 23.32 7.04 9.44
C LEU A 127 24.45 6.22 8.79
N LYS A 128 24.34 5.94 7.49
CA LYS A 128 25.42 5.30 6.74
C LYS A 128 26.64 6.20 6.62
N ALA A 129 26.45 7.46 6.26
CA ALA A 129 27.52 8.40 5.95
C ALA A 129 28.29 8.86 7.20
N VAL A 130 27.58 9.13 8.30
CA VAL A 130 28.16 9.68 9.53
C VAL A 130 28.60 8.60 10.50
N PHE A 131 27.79 7.55 10.67
CA PHE A 131 28.02 6.51 11.68
C PHE A 131 28.49 5.17 11.09
N GLY A 132 28.60 5.07 9.76
CA GLY A 132 29.08 3.84 9.10
C GLY A 132 28.14 2.65 9.27
N PHE A 133 26.84 2.88 9.47
CA PHE A 133 25.88 1.81 9.75
C PHE A 133 25.93 0.71 8.68
N ASN A 134 26.04 -0.53 9.14
CA ASN A 134 25.95 -1.69 8.28
C ASN A 134 24.50 -2.18 8.15
N LYS A 135 24.27 -3.10 7.22
CA LYS A 135 22.96 -3.68 6.95
C LYS A 135 22.25 -4.21 8.21
N ASN A 136 22.96 -4.90 9.10
CA ASN A 136 22.37 -5.52 10.28
C ASN A 136 21.90 -4.47 11.29
N GLN A 137 22.68 -3.38 11.45
CA GLN A 137 22.31 -2.25 12.29
C GLN A 137 21.09 -1.51 11.73
N PHE A 138 20.99 -1.37 10.40
CA PHE A 138 19.77 -0.83 9.78
C PHE A 138 18.55 -1.70 10.03
N SER A 139 18.66 -3.02 9.84
CA SER A 139 17.56 -3.94 10.13
C SER A 139 17.15 -3.90 11.61
N GLU A 140 18.09 -3.74 12.53
CA GLU A 140 17.81 -3.62 13.97
C GLU A 140 17.06 -2.33 14.30
N LEU A 141 17.53 -1.19 13.79
CA LEU A 141 16.89 0.10 13.99
C LEU A 141 15.46 0.10 13.42
N LEU A 142 15.28 -0.36 12.18
CA LEU A 142 13.97 -0.42 11.53
C LEU A 142 13.02 -1.40 12.22
N MET A 143 13.54 -2.48 12.80
CA MET A 143 12.76 -3.41 13.61
C MET A 143 12.27 -2.75 14.91
N MET A 144 13.13 -2.02 15.63
CA MET A 144 12.72 -1.28 16.83
C MET A 144 11.66 -0.21 16.52
N VAL A 145 11.85 0.57 15.44
CA VAL A 145 10.87 1.56 14.99
C VAL A 145 9.53 0.88 14.65
N GLY A 146 9.56 -0.27 13.97
CA GLY A 146 8.36 -1.03 13.64
C GLY A 146 7.63 -1.57 14.88
N ILE A 147 8.36 -2.10 15.85
CA ILE A 147 7.79 -2.56 17.14
C ILE A 147 7.15 -1.38 17.88
N GLY A 148 7.83 -0.24 17.98
CA GLY A 148 7.29 0.97 18.60
C GLY A 148 6.03 1.48 17.90
N SER A 149 5.95 1.36 16.57
CA SER A 149 4.75 1.70 15.81
C SER A 149 3.57 0.80 16.13
N ILE A 150 3.80 -0.51 16.29
CA ILE A 150 2.73 -1.45 16.70
C ILE A 150 2.19 -1.06 18.08
N PHE A 151 3.07 -0.76 19.05
CA PHE A 151 2.64 -0.34 20.39
C PHE A 151 1.89 1.00 20.38
N SER A 152 2.27 1.94 19.53
CA SER A 152 1.59 3.25 19.43
C SER A 152 0.21 3.16 18.78
N GLN A 153 -0.06 2.10 18.01
CA GLN A 153 -1.35 1.84 17.36
C GLN A 153 -2.36 1.11 18.28
N VAL A 154 -1.91 0.60 19.44
CA VAL A 154 -2.74 -0.06 20.47
C VAL A 154 -3.11 0.95 21.55
#